data_AF-A0A0B4DSD9-F1
#
_entry.id   AF-A0A0B4DSD9-F1
#
_cell.length_a   1.000
_cell.length_b   1.000
_cell.length_c   1.000
_cell.angle_alpha   90.00
_cell.angle_beta   90.00
_cell.angle_gamma   90.00
#
_symmetry.space_group_name_H-M   'P 1'
#
loop_
_entity.id
_entity.type
_entity.pdbx_description
1 polymer ?
#
loop_
_entity_poly.entity_id
_entity_poly.type
_entity_poly.pdbx_seq_one_letter_code
_entity_poly.pdbx_strand_id
1 'polypeptide(L)'
;MQLWTRIALFLALTAAAACTRVPELEDRLTPDLRGADYPRLLPLDDALEPLDPPQQASEELQDELDARSDRLKRRAEAVKNAEL
;
A
#
# COMPACT_ATOMS: atom_id res chain seq x y z
N MET A 1 -31.08 -2.00 36.08
CA MET A 1 -30.66 -0.59 35.90
C MET A 1 -29.14 -0.43 36.02
N GLN A 2 -28.50 -0.85 37.11
CA GLN A 2 -27.03 -0.75 37.32
C GLN A 2 -26.16 -1.27 36.16
N LEU A 3 -26.53 -2.40 35.54
CA LEU A 3 -25.75 -3.04 34.47
C LEU A 3 -25.73 -2.20 33.19
N TRP A 4 -26.86 -1.59 32.83
CA TRP A 4 -26.98 -0.75 31.64
C TRP A 4 -26.22 0.56 31.78
N THR A 5 -26.25 1.17 32.97
CA THR A 5 -25.47 2.37 33.27
C THR A 5 -23.96 2.11 33.13
N ARG A 6 -23.49 0.94 33.59
CA ARG A 6 -22.09 0.53 33.44
C ARG A 6 -21.69 0.32 31.98
N ILE A 7 -22.55 -0.33 31.19
CA ILE A 7 -22.31 -0.54 29.76
C ILE A 7 -22.27 0.81 29.02
N ALA A 8 -23.22 1.70 29.27
CA ALA A 8 -23.25 3.02 28.65
C ALA A 8 -22.00 3.86 29.01
N LEU A 9 -21.58 3.83 30.28
CA LEU A 9 -20.36 4.52 30.72
C LEU A 9 -19.11 3.95 30.06
N PHE A 10 -19.00 2.61 29.98
CA PHE A 10 -17.87 1.95 29.34
C PHE A 10 -17.79 2.30 27.84
N LEU A 11 -18.94 2.31 27.16
CA LEU A 11 -19.03 2.65 25.73
C LEU A 11 -18.68 4.13 25.46
N ALA A 12 -19.06 5.04 26.36
CA ALA A 12 -18.69 6.45 26.27
C ALA A 12 -17.17 6.66 26.45
N LEU A 13 -16.56 5.93 27.39
CA LEU A 13 -15.11 5.97 27.63
C LEU A 13 -14.31 5.42 26.43
N THR A 14 -14.75 4.32 25.82
CA THR A 14 -14.07 3.75 24.64
C THR A 14 -14.26 4.60 23.40
N ALA A 15 -15.42 5.24 23.21
CA ALA A 15 -15.65 6.15 22.10
C ALA A 15 -14.75 7.40 22.18
N ALA A 16 -14.54 7.96 23.38
CA ALA A 16 -13.62 9.08 23.57
C ALA A 16 -12.16 8.70 23.30
N ALA A 17 -11.77 7.45 23.61
CA ALA A 17 -10.44 6.93 23.31
C ALA A 17 -10.26 6.48 21.84
N ALA A 18 -11.34 6.27 21.07
CA ALA A 18 -11.23 5.91 19.66
C ALA A 18 -10.96 7.13 18.75
N CYS A 19 -11.26 8.33 19.22
CA CYS A 19 -10.85 9.59 18.58
C CYS A 19 -9.44 9.99 19.04
N THR A 20 -8.44 9.13 18.81
CA THR A 20 -7.06 9.45 19.21
C THR A 20 -6.43 10.45 18.25
N ARG A 21 -5.95 11.55 18.83
CA ARG A 21 -5.00 12.46 18.19
C ARG A 21 -3.76 11.69 17.73
N VAL A 22 -3.21 11.98 16.56
CA VAL A 22 -1.91 11.45 16.12
C VAL A 22 -0.89 12.60 16.12
N PRO A 23 -0.17 12.83 17.23
CA PRO A 23 0.67 14.02 17.40
C PRO A 23 1.75 14.14 16.32
N GLU A 24 2.36 13.00 15.95
CA GLU A 24 3.39 12.93 14.90
C GLU A 24 2.92 13.48 13.55
N LEU A 25 1.61 13.43 13.27
CA LEU A 25 1.01 13.95 12.05
C LEU A 25 0.42 15.35 12.26
N GLU A 26 -0.32 15.55 13.34
CA GLU A 26 -1.08 16.79 13.59
C GLU A 26 -0.22 17.97 14.04
N ASP A 27 0.90 17.71 14.71
CA ASP A 27 1.82 18.78 15.15
C ASP A 27 2.72 19.26 14.00
N ARG A 28 2.77 18.52 12.89
CA ARG A 28 3.45 18.94 11.65
C ARG A 28 2.61 19.89 10.80
N LEU A 29 1.31 20.04 11.11
CA LEU A 29 0.44 20.96 10.40
C LEU A 29 0.75 22.41 10.82
N THR A 30 0.94 23.29 9.83
CA THR A 30 1.05 24.72 10.09
C THR A 30 -0.30 25.28 10.59
N PRO A 31 -0.31 26.36 11.39
CA PRO A 31 -1.54 26.86 12.00
C PRO A 31 -2.65 27.23 11.01
N ASP A 32 -2.29 27.68 9.82
CA ASP A 32 -3.17 28.06 8.71
C ASP A 32 -3.84 26.85 8.03
N LEU A 33 -3.25 25.66 8.11
CA LEU A 33 -3.81 24.42 7.58
C LEU A 33 -4.77 23.72 8.56
N ARG A 34 -4.77 24.11 9.85
CA ARG A 34 -5.65 23.51 10.87
C ARG A 34 -7.10 23.93 10.65
N GLY A 35 -7.89 23.03 10.07
CA GLY A 35 -9.32 23.28 9.78
C GLY A 35 -9.56 24.03 8.46
N ALA A 36 -8.53 24.14 7.61
CA ALA A 36 -8.71 24.61 6.25
C ALA A 36 -9.61 23.64 5.47
N ASP A 37 -10.38 24.17 4.53
CA ASP A 37 -11.17 23.35 3.62
C ASP A 37 -10.27 22.41 2.83
N TYR A 38 -10.78 21.20 2.58
CA TYR A 38 -10.06 20.24 1.76
C TYR A 38 -9.91 20.81 0.33
N PRO A 39 -8.72 20.71 -0.29
CA PRO A 39 -8.49 21.27 -1.62
C PRO A 39 -9.37 20.59 -2.67
N ARG A 40 -9.56 21.25 -3.81
CA ARG A 40 -10.27 20.65 -4.94
C ARG A 40 -9.53 19.39 -5.40
N LEU A 41 -10.24 18.27 -5.43
CA LEU A 41 -9.73 17.01 -5.96
C LEU A 41 -9.48 17.15 -7.48
N LEU A 42 -8.32 16.68 -7.93
CA LEU A 42 -7.97 16.58 -9.34
C LEU A 42 -8.20 15.13 -9.81
N PRO A 43 -8.84 14.90 -10.97
CA PRO A 43 -8.94 13.57 -11.55
C PRO A 43 -7.54 12.97 -11.76
N LEU A 44 -7.36 11.71 -11.38
CA LEU A 44 -6.06 11.04 -11.50
C LEU A 44 -5.66 10.83 -12.96
N ASP A 45 -6.63 10.61 -13.83
CA ASP A 45 -6.41 10.44 -15.28
C ASP A 45 -5.71 11.66 -15.90
N ASP A 46 -5.93 12.86 -15.33
CA ASP A 46 -5.33 14.12 -15.79
C ASP A 46 -4.00 14.44 -15.08
N ALA A 47 -3.70 13.76 -13.96
CA ALA A 47 -2.60 14.10 -13.06
C ALA A 47 -1.41 13.13 -13.14
N LEU A 48 -1.63 11.93 -13.68
CA LEU A 48 -0.64 10.88 -13.76
C LEU A 48 -0.03 10.81 -15.16
N GLU A 49 1.26 10.48 -15.23
CA GLU A 49 1.92 10.09 -16.47
C GLU A 49 1.21 8.84 -17.03
N PRO A 50 0.85 8.80 -18.32
CA PRO A 50 0.32 7.60 -18.95
C PRO A 50 1.31 6.45 -18.79
N LEU A 51 0.87 5.37 -18.15
CA LEU A 51 1.63 4.11 -18.09
C LEU A 51 1.41 3.34 -19.39
N ASP A 52 2.44 2.60 -19.81
CA ASP A 52 2.27 1.64 -20.90
C ASP A 52 1.14 0.65 -20.57
N PRO A 53 0.37 0.20 -21.59
CA PRO A 53 -0.68 -0.78 -21.38
C PRO A 53 -0.10 -2.02 -20.66
N PRO A 54 -0.80 -2.55 -19.65
CA PRO A 54 -0.28 -3.64 -18.82
C PRO A 54 0.08 -4.90 -19.63
N GLN A 55 -0.54 -5.10 -20.80
CA GLN A 55 -0.22 -6.19 -21.72
C GLN A 55 1.20 -6.07 -22.28
N GLN A 56 1.63 -4.88 -22.71
CA GLN A 56 2.96 -4.68 -23.30
C GLN A 56 4.06 -4.87 -22.25
N ALA A 57 3.88 -4.31 -21.06
CA ALA A 57 4.81 -4.50 -19.93
C ALA A 57 4.90 -5.97 -19.47
N SER A 58 3.83 -6.76 -19.65
CA SER A 58 3.82 -8.19 -19.28
C SER A 58 4.54 -9.07 -20.28
N GLU A 59 4.46 -8.76 -21.59
CA GLU A 59 5.13 -9.51 -22.65
C GLU A 59 6.65 -9.41 -22.53
N GLU A 60 7.19 -8.20 -22.36
CA GLU A 60 8.64 -7.99 -22.17
C GLU A 60 9.17 -8.69 -20.92
N LEU A 61 8.41 -8.63 -19.82
CA LEU A 61 8.76 -9.32 -18.58
C LEU A 61 8.76 -10.84 -18.75
N GLN A 62 7.78 -11.38 -19.47
CA GLN A 62 7.68 -12.82 -19.72
C GLN A 62 8.88 -13.32 -20.54
N ASP A 63 9.27 -12.59 -21.58
CA ASP A 63 10.45 -12.91 -22.41
C ASP A 63 11.74 -12.91 -21.58
N GLU A 64 11.91 -11.94 -20.66
CA GLU A 64 13.06 -11.91 -19.75
C GLU A 64 13.09 -13.15 -18.83
N LEU A 65 11.94 -13.50 -18.26
CA LEU A 65 11.82 -14.63 -17.34
C LEU A 65 12.09 -15.97 -18.05
N ASP A 66 11.62 -16.14 -19.27
CA ASP A 66 11.87 -17.35 -20.06
C ASP A 66 13.36 -17.48 -20.42
N ALA A 67 13.98 -16.39 -20.88
CA ALA A 67 15.41 -16.37 -21.17
C ALA A 67 16.26 -16.70 -19.93
N ARG A 68 15.85 -16.21 -18.76
CA ARG A 68 16.50 -16.52 -17.48
C ARG A 68 16.32 -17.99 -17.10
N SER A 69 15.10 -18.51 -17.22
CA SER A 69 14.76 -19.91 -16.95
C SER A 69 15.64 -20.85 -17.77
N ASP A 70 15.81 -20.58 -19.07
CA ASP A 70 16.59 -21.44 -19.96
C ASP A 70 18.10 -21.40 -19.69
N ARG A 71 18.62 -20.25 -19.23
CA ARG A 71 20.01 -20.18 -18.74
C ARG A 71 20.19 -21.02 -17.47
N LEU A 72 19.24 -21.00 -16.55
CA LEU A 72 19.29 -21.78 -15.32
C LEU A 72 19.20 -23.28 -15.59
N LYS A 73 18.30 -23.71 -16.48
CA LYS A 73 18.17 -25.12 -16.88
C LYS A 73 19.47 -25.67 -17.48
N ARG A 74 20.08 -24.93 -18.42
CA ARG A 74 21.38 -25.32 -19.01
C ARG A 74 22.49 -25.43 -17.98
N ARG A 75 22.54 -24.52 -17.02
CA ARG A 75 23.51 -24.58 -15.91
C ARG A 75 23.29 -25.80 -15.03
N ALA A 76 22.04 -26.13 -14.73
CA ALA A 76 21.69 -27.30 -13.93
C ALA A 76 22.06 -28.61 -14.66
N GLU A 77 21.81 -28.70 -15.96
CA GLU A 77 22.22 -29.85 -16.79
C GLU A 77 23.74 -30.01 -16.82
N ALA A 78 24.49 -28.92 -16.99
CA ALA A 78 25.96 -28.96 -16.97
C ALA A 78 26.51 -29.47 -15.63
N VAL A 79 25.93 -29.03 -14.51
CA VAL A 79 26.29 -29.52 -13.16
C VAL A 79 25.97 -31.02 -13.03
N LYS A 80 24.75 -31.42 -13.38
CA LYS A 80 24.32 -32.83 -13.32
C LYS A 80 25.23 -33.75 -14.14
N ASN A 81 25.65 -33.31 -15.33
CA ASN A 81 26.51 -34.09 -16.21
C ASN A 81 27.97 -34.13 -15.74
N ALA A 82 28.43 -33.17 -14.93
CA ALA A 82 29.77 -33.15 -14.36
C ALA A 82 29.91 -34.03 -13.10
N GLU A 83 28.78 -34.38 -12.46
CA GLU A 83 28.73 -35.27 -11.30
C GLU A 83 28.62 -36.77 -11.66
N LEU A 84 28.49 -37.09 -12.96
CA LEU A 84 28.48 -38.46 -13.52
C LEU A 84 29.86 -38.85 -14.06
#